data_AF-G7Y576-F1
#
_entry.id   AF-G7Y576-F1
#
_cell.length_a   1.000
_cell.length_b   1.000
_cell.length_c   1.000
_cell.angle_alpha   90.00
_cell.angle_beta   90.00
_cell.angle_gamma   90.00
#
_symmetry.space_group_name_H-M   'P 1'
#
loop_
_entity.id
_entity.type
_entity.pdbx_description
1 polymer ?
#
loop_
_entity_poly.entity_id
_entity_poly.type
_entity_poly.pdbx_seq_one_letter_code
_entity_poly.pdbx_strand_id
1 'polypeptide(L)'
;IVKLKQVEHILNEKRILAAVDFPFFIKLFYSFKNEHYLFLALEYVQGGEMFSHLRRRGRFSDSAAKFYASQVVLAFEYLHFMEVLYRDLKPENILLDQHGYIKIADFGFAKHVKHRTYTLCGTPEYLAPEIIKSKGYTKAVDWWAFGVLVYEMIAGHPPFFADEPIQIYEKIVAGHRDRWNQERRRMKFFVNWSLRITDLKTICVKLVNPIETDAVIFIDRLIDDSASYIFVLSNSEFMFAIRTPVKPLTSAGPKVDVDVYRDSKSL
;
A
#
# COMPACT_ATOMS: atom_id res chain seq x y z
N ILE A 1 14.86 -11.90 -19.50
CA ILE A 1 14.87 -10.42 -19.34
C ILE A 1 14.88 -9.70 -20.70
N VAL A 2 15.93 -9.83 -21.52
CA VAL A 2 16.03 -9.12 -22.82
C VAL A 2 14.93 -9.52 -23.80
N LYS A 3 14.68 -10.83 -23.97
CA LYS A 3 13.59 -11.33 -24.85
C LYS A 3 12.18 -10.91 -24.41
N LEU A 4 11.96 -10.69 -23.11
CA LEU A 4 10.68 -10.28 -22.54
C LEU A 4 10.54 -8.74 -22.41
N LYS A 5 11.52 -7.97 -22.90
CA LYS A 5 11.59 -6.50 -22.76
C LYS A 5 11.46 -5.99 -21.31
N GLN A 6 11.82 -6.81 -20.32
CA GLN A 6 11.74 -6.49 -18.87
C GLN A 6 13.01 -5.79 -18.34
N VAL A 7 13.96 -5.43 -19.21
CA VAL A 7 15.25 -4.85 -18.80
C VAL A 7 15.03 -3.53 -18.05
N GLU A 8 14.14 -2.67 -18.55
CA GLU A 8 13.86 -1.37 -17.95
C GLU A 8 13.21 -1.53 -16.56
N HIS A 9 12.30 -2.49 -16.40
CA HIS A 9 11.63 -2.75 -15.13
C HIS A 9 12.62 -3.16 -14.04
N ILE A 10 13.53 -4.10 -14.32
CA ILE A 10 14.52 -4.56 -13.33
C ILE A 10 15.51 -3.44 -12.96
N LEU A 11 15.92 -2.62 -13.93
CA LEU A 11 16.79 -1.47 -13.65
C LEU A 11 16.07 -0.41 -12.80
N ASN A 12 14.79 -0.18 -13.05
CA ASN A 12 13.96 0.72 -12.25
C ASN A 12 13.74 0.17 -10.84
N GLU A 13 13.41 -1.11 -10.72
CA GLU A 13 13.28 -1.81 -9.43
C GLU A 13 14.54 -1.65 -8.59
N LYS A 14 15.71 -2.00 -9.14
CA LYS A 14 16.99 -1.82 -8.44
C LYS A 14 17.17 -0.36 -7.97
N ARG A 15 16.93 0.61 -8.86
CA ARG A 15 17.13 2.04 -8.56
C ARG A 15 16.22 2.53 -7.45
N ILE A 16 14.94 2.13 -7.48
CA ILE A 16 13.96 2.50 -6.47
C ILE A 16 14.31 1.84 -5.15
N LEU A 17 14.55 0.52 -5.13
CA LEU A 17 14.96 -0.22 -3.93
C LEU A 17 16.24 0.33 -3.28
N ALA A 18 17.18 0.83 -4.08
CA ALA A 18 18.40 1.45 -3.56
C ALA A 18 18.18 2.87 -3.00
N ALA A 19 17.08 3.54 -3.38
CA ALA A 19 16.79 4.92 -3.02
C ALA A 19 15.78 5.05 -1.87
N VAL A 20 14.90 4.06 -1.69
CA VAL A 20 13.91 4.05 -0.60
C VAL A 20 14.55 3.59 0.71
N ASP A 21 14.24 4.31 1.79
CA ASP A 21 14.63 3.94 3.15
C ASP A 21 13.43 4.21 4.08
N PHE A 22 12.63 3.18 4.32
CA PHE A 22 11.43 3.25 5.14
C PHE A 22 11.21 1.92 5.87
N PRO A 23 10.73 1.90 7.13
CA PRO A 23 10.65 0.67 7.93
C PRO A 23 9.82 -0.45 7.31
N PHE A 24 8.78 -0.09 6.55
CA PHE A 24 7.83 -1.03 5.94
C PHE A 24 8.21 -1.45 4.52
N PHE A 25 9.41 -1.14 4.03
CA PHE A 25 9.94 -1.69 2.78
C PHE A 25 11.02 -2.73 3.03
N ILE A 26 11.09 -3.71 2.13
CA ILE A 26 12.21 -4.64 2.07
C ILE A 26 13.50 -3.88 1.73
N LYS A 27 14.57 -4.11 2.49
CA LYS A 27 15.86 -3.46 2.22
C LYS A 27 16.64 -4.18 1.12
N LEU A 28 17.25 -3.42 0.22
CA LEU A 28 18.27 -3.92 -0.70
C LEU A 28 19.65 -3.72 -0.09
N PHE A 29 20.33 -4.80 0.29
CA PHE A 29 21.68 -4.72 0.85
C PHE A 29 22.74 -4.59 -0.24
N TYR A 30 22.65 -5.43 -1.28
CA TYR A 30 23.63 -5.45 -2.37
C TYR A 30 22.95 -5.73 -3.70
N SER A 31 23.53 -5.23 -4.79
CA SER A 31 23.14 -5.62 -6.15
C SER A 31 24.37 -5.80 -7.02
N PHE A 32 24.42 -6.89 -7.77
CA PHE A 32 25.54 -7.21 -8.66
C PHE A 32 25.05 -8.01 -9.87
N LYS A 33 25.93 -8.25 -10.83
CA LYS A 33 25.63 -9.01 -12.04
C LYS A 33 26.83 -9.84 -12.47
N ASN A 34 26.56 -10.91 -13.20
CA ASN A 34 27.58 -11.63 -13.99
C ASN A 34 27.16 -11.65 -15.47
N GLU A 35 27.80 -12.49 -16.28
CA GLU A 35 27.52 -12.59 -17.72
C GLU A 35 26.09 -13.04 -18.05
N HIS A 36 25.41 -13.71 -17.12
CA HIS A 36 24.11 -14.34 -17.37
C HIS A 36 22.97 -13.82 -16.48
N TYR A 37 23.26 -13.31 -15.29
CA TYR A 37 22.28 -13.03 -14.25
C TYR A 37 22.49 -11.68 -13.58
N LEU A 38 21.37 -11.12 -13.11
CA LEU A 38 21.31 -9.98 -12.20
C LEU A 38 20.92 -10.51 -10.81
N PHE A 39 21.58 -10.00 -9.77
CA PHE A 39 21.36 -10.42 -8.39
C PHE A 39 21.00 -9.22 -7.53
N LEU A 40 19.93 -9.37 -6.74
CA LEU A 40 19.50 -8.44 -5.70
C LEU A 40 19.54 -9.19 -4.37
N ALA A 41 20.43 -8.78 -3.46
CA ALA A 41 20.50 -9.30 -2.11
C ALA A 41 19.56 -8.48 -1.22
N LEU A 42 18.37 -9.02 -0.96
CA LEU A 42 17.30 -8.38 -0.20
C LEU A 42 17.29 -8.84 1.27
N GLU A 43 16.68 -8.02 2.12
CA GLU A 43 16.33 -8.38 3.50
C GLU A 43 15.51 -9.67 3.53
N TYR A 44 15.93 -10.63 4.36
CA TYR A 44 15.18 -11.86 4.57
C TYR A 44 14.10 -11.65 5.64
N VAL A 45 12.84 -11.83 5.27
CA VAL A 45 11.69 -11.65 6.15
C VAL A 45 11.07 -13.01 6.48
N GLN A 46 11.19 -13.43 7.74
CA GLN A 46 10.93 -14.81 8.17
C GLN A 46 9.45 -15.20 8.24
N GLY A 47 8.55 -14.24 8.47
CA GLY A 47 7.13 -14.54 8.71
C GLY A 47 6.34 -14.87 7.44
N GLY A 48 6.95 -14.79 6.26
CA GLY A 48 6.32 -15.13 4.98
C GLY A 48 5.24 -14.13 4.55
N GLU A 49 4.47 -14.52 3.54
CA GLU A 49 3.49 -13.66 2.87
C GLU A 49 2.20 -13.49 3.66
N MET A 50 1.66 -12.27 3.70
CA MET A 50 0.34 -11.95 4.23
C MET A 50 -0.74 -12.80 3.55
N PHE A 51 -0.61 -13.09 2.26
CA PHE A 51 -1.51 -13.98 1.52
C PHE A 51 -1.71 -15.31 2.23
N SER A 52 -0.61 -15.99 2.58
CA SER A 52 -0.64 -17.30 3.25
C SER A 52 -1.33 -17.23 4.62
N HIS A 53 -1.08 -16.17 5.38
CA HIS A 53 -1.74 -15.94 6.67
C HIS A 53 -3.24 -15.65 6.52
N LEU A 54 -3.61 -14.85 5.52
CA LEU A 54 -5.00 -14.50 5.25
C LEU A 54 -5.79 -15.74 4.84
N ARG A 55 -5.28 -16.52 3.90
CA ARG A 55 -5.93 -17.75 3.42
C ARG A 55 -6.08 -18.78 4.54
N ARG A 56 -5.06 -18.96 5.39
CA ARG A 56 -5.13 -19.88 6.53
C ARG A 56 -6.19 -19.46 7.56
N ARG A 57 -6.35 -18.16 7.80
CA ARG A 57 -7.34 -17.63 8.76
C ARG A 57 -8.72 -17.44 8.12
N GLY A 58 -8.85 -17.59 6.81
CA GLY A 58 -10.02 -17.20 6.02
C GLY A 58 -10.13 -15.68 5.86
N ARG A 59 -10.08 -14.92 6.96
CA ARG A 59 -10.07 -13.45 6.99
C ARG A 59 -9.37 -12.91 8.24
N PHE A 60 -9.00 -11.64 8.24
CA PHE A 60 -8.52 -10.93 9.42
C PHE A 60 -9.65 -10.25 10.19
N SER A 61 -9.40 -9.99 11.47
CA SER A 61 -10.28 -9.15 12.29
C SER A 61 -10.16 -7.69 11.85
N ASP A 62 -11.18 -6.87 12.15
CA ASP A 62 -11.16 -5.44 11.83
C ASP A 62 -9.94 -4.73 12.45
N SER A 63 -9.54 -5.13 13.66
CA SER A 63 -8.34 -4.58 14.33
C SER A 63 -7.06 -4.94 13.60
N ALA A 64 -6.87 -6.21 13.21
CA ALA A 64 -5.69 -6.64 12.46
C ALA A 64 -5.64 -5.99 11.06
N ALA A 65 -6.78 -5.93 10.36
CA ALA A 65 -6.87 -5.26 9.06
C ALA A 65 -6.53 -3.77 9.16
N LYS A 66 -7.03 -3.07 10.20
CA LYS A 66 -6.65 -1.67 10.47
C LYS A 66 -5.15 -1.51 10.73
N PHE A 67 -4.57 -2.39 11.54
CA PHE A 67 -3.14 -2.35 11.87
C PHE A 67 -2.24 -2.49 10.64
N TYR A 68 -2.56 -3.42 9.73
CA TYR A 68 -1.83 -3.57 8.47
C TYR A 68 -2.12 -2.44 7.49
N ALA A 69 -3.40 -2.05 7.36
CA ALA A 69 -3.81 -0.97 6.48
C ALA A 69 -3.10 0.34 6.82
N SER A 70 -2.95 0.65 8.10
CA SER A 70 -2.28 1.88 8.53
C SER A 70 -0.79 1.90 8.14
N GLN A 71 -0.10 0.76 8.14
CA GLN A 71 1.29 0.68 7.70
C GLN A 71 1.42 0.87 6.18
N VAL A 72 0.48 0.31 5.40
CA VAL A 72 0.43 0.51 3.94
C VAL A 72 0.19 1.97 3.58
N VAL A 73 -0.72 2.65 4.29
CA VAL A 73 -0.99 4.09 4.09
C VAL A 73 0.30 4.90 4.22
N LEU A 74 1.10 4.63 5.24
CA LEU A 74 2.35 5.35 5.50
C LEU A 74 3.42 5.03 4.47
N ALA A 75 3.53 3.76 4.08
CA ALA A 75 4.42 3.35 3.00
C ALA A 75 4.06 4.06 1.69
N PHE A 76 2.77 4.17 1.36
CA PHE A 76 2.32 4.88 0.17
C PHE A 76 2.57 6.38 0.26
N GLU A 77 2.34 7.01 1.41
CA GLU A 77 2.65 8.42 1.55
C GLU A 77 4.14 8.70 1.31
N TYR A 78 5.03 7.85 1.86
CA TYR A 78 6.46 7.93 1.61
C TYR A 78 6.81 7.81 0.11
N LEU A 79 6.31 6.77 -0.58
CA LEU A 79 6.60 6.59 -2.00
C LEU A 79 6.04 7.73 -2.83
N HIS A 80 4.81 8.15 -2.52
CA HIS A 80 4.13 9.23 -3.23
C HIS A 80 4.85 10.56 -3.00
N PHE A 81 5.42 10.82 -1.83
CA PHE A 81 6.29 11.97 -1.59
C PHE A 81 7.53 11.94 -2.48
N MET A 82 8.12 10.76 -2.68
CA MET A 82 9.24 10.52 -3.60
C MET A 82 8.85 10.47 -5.09
N GLU A 83 7.61 10.84 -5.44
CA GLU A 83 7.05 10.74 -6.79
C GLU A 83 7.07 9.32 -7.39
N VAL A 84 7.10 8.28 -6.55
CA VAL A 84 7.06 6.87 -6.95
C VAL A 84 5.65 6.31 -6.79
N LEU A 85 5.16 5.61 -7.82
CA LEU A 85 3.97 4.78 -7.76
C LEU A 85 4.40 3.33 -7.55
N TYR A 86 3.69 2.58 -6.70
CA TYR A 86 4.03 1.18 -6.40
C TYR A 86 3.42 0.20 -7.42
N ARG A 87 2.12 0.32 -7.71
CA ARG A 87 1.39 -0.35 -8.81
C ARG A 87 1.21 -1.88 -8.73
N ASP A 88 1.69 -2.56 -7.69
CA ASP A 88 1.44 -4.00 -7.49
C ASP A 88 1.10 -4.37 -6.04
N LEU A 89 0.23 -3.60 -5.40
CA LEU A 89 -0.24 -3.94 -4.05
C LEU A 89 -1.14 -5.16 -4.08
N LYS A 90 -0.73 -6.20 -3.35
CA LYS A 90 -1.48 -7.43 -3.12
C LYS A 90 -0.89 -8.18 -1.90
N PRO A 91 -1.62 -9.09 -1.25
CA PRO A 91 -1.16 -9.79 -0.06
C PRO A 91 0.13 -10.62 -0.26
N GLU A 92 0.41 -11.06 -1.49
CA GLU A 92 1.61 -11.82 -1.87
C GLU A 92 2.86 -10.93 -1.78
N ASN A 93 2.75 -9.64 -2.06
CA ASN A 93 3.86 -8.71 -2.02
C ASN A 93 4.06 -8.07 -0.62
N ILE A 94 3.28 -8.48 0.38
CA ILE A 94 3.39 -7.99 1.75
C ILE A 94 3.89 -9.13 2.63
N LEU A 95 5.12 -9.03 3.11
CA LEU A 95 5.70 -9.99 4.04
C LEU A 95 5.47 -9.55 5.48
N LEU A 96 5.43 -10.48 6.42
CA LEU A 96 5.34 -10.20 7.85
C LEU A 96 6.68 -10.48 8.53
N ASP A 97 7.22 -9.51 9.28
CA ASP A 97 8.44 -9.69 10.05
C ASP A 97 8.21 -10.45 11.37
N GLN A 98 9.29 -10.69 12.11
CA GLN A 98 9.26 -11.39 13.39
C GLN A 98 8.45 -10.67 14.49
N HIS A 99 8.18 -9.38 14.33
CA HIS A 99 7.39 -8.56 15.25
C HIS A 99 5.93 -8.40 14.78
N GLY A 100 5.59 -8.98 13.62
CA GLY A 100 4.27 -8.92 13.00
C GLY A 100 4.02 -7.65 12.19
N TYR A 101 5.04 -6.83 11.92
CA TYR A 101 4.92 -5.65 11.04
C TYR A 101 5.09 -6.04 9.57
N ILE A 102 4.61 -5.17 8.68
CA ILE A 102 4.68 -5.44 7.25
C ILE A 102 6.06 -5.07 6.67
N LYS A 103 6.43 -5.79 5.64
CA LYS A 103 7.51 -5.47 4.70
C LYS A 103 6.97 -5.61 3.29
N ILE A 104 6.70 -4.49 2.64
CA ILE A 104 6.30 -4.46 1.23
C ILE A 104 7.54 -4.80 0.40
N ALA A 105 7.39 -5.85 -0.41
CA ALA A 105 8.41 -6.39 -1.30
C ALA A 105 7.99 -6.22 -2.77
N ASP A 106 8.80 -6.73 -3.70
CA ASP A 106 8.57 -6.68 -5.16
C ASP A 106 8.29 -5.27 -5.72
N PHE A 107 9.35 -4.61 -6.18
CA PHE A 107 9.27 -3.27 -6.77
C PHE A 107 9.34 -3.33 -8.30
N GLY A 108 9.07 -4.49 -8.91
CA GLY A 108 9.16 -4.71 -10.35
C GLY A 108 8.26 -3.78 -11.18
N PHE A 109 7.12 -3.37 -10.62
CA PHE A 109 6.23 -2.37 -11.21
C PHE A 109 6.35 -0.99 -10.59
N ALA A 110 7.24 -0.75 -9.63
CA ALA A 110 7.40 0.59 -9.10
C ALA A 110 7.97 1.54 -10.17
N LYS A 111 7.52 2.79 -10.18
CA LYS A 111 7.95 3.78 -11.19
C LYS A 111 7.89 5.20 -10.68
N HIS A 112 8.93 5.97 -10.97
CA HIS A 112 8.94 7.42 -10.76
C HIS A 112 8.05 8.12 -11.80
N VAL A 113 7.01 8.83 -11.36
CA VAL A 113 6.01 9.50 -12.20
C VAL A 113 5.69 10.88 -11.64
N LYS A 114 6.10 11.93 -12.37
CA LYS A 114 5.79 13.33 -12.03
C LYS A 114 4.34 13.73 -12.31
N HIS A 115 3.77 13.21 -13.40
CA HIS A 115 2.43 13.56 -13.85
C HIS A 115 1.58 12.31 -14.06
N ARG A 116 1.67 11.68 -15.23
CA ARG A 116 0.89 10.51 -15.60
C ARG A 116 1.77 9.43 -16.20
N THR A 117 1.32 8.19 -16.09
CA THR A 117 1.87 7.06 -16.84
C THR A 117 0.73 6.25 -17.48
N TYR A 118 1.08 5.37 -18.42
CA TYR A 118 0.13 4.70 -19.31
C TYR A 118 0.37 3.19 -19.42
N THR A 119 1.40 2.66 -18.74
CA THR A 119 1.75 1.25 -18.80
C THR A 119 0.65 0.42 -18.13
N LEU A 120 0.07 -0.53 -18.85
CA LEU A 120 -0.82 -1.54 -18.27
C LEU A 120 0.03 -2.56 -17.49
N CYS A 121 -0.04 -2.53 -16.17
CA CYS A 121 0.67 -3.44 -15.27
C CYS A 121 -0.07 -3.56 -13.93
N GLY A 122 0.25 -4.60 -13.17
CA GLY A 122 -0.38 -4.95 -11.90
C GLY A 122 -1.17 -6.25 -12.00
N THR A 123 -1.79 -6.63 -10.89
CA THR A 123 -2.56 -7.87 -10.75
C THR A 123 -4.05 -7.62 -11.02
N PRO A 124 -4.75 -8.45 -11.84
CA PRO A 124 -6.09 -8.15 -12.37
C PRO A 124 -7.13 -7.65 -11.35
N GLU A 125 -7.22 -8.31 -10.19
CA GLU A 125 -8.16 -8.02 -9.10
C GLU A 125 -7.92 -6.66 -8.45
N TYR A 126 -6.69 -6.15 -8.57
CA TYR A 126 -6.21 -4.91 -7.96
C TYR A 126 -6.13 -3.73 -8.93
N LEU A 127 -6.41 -3.95 -10.23
CA LEU A 127 -6.31 -2.88 -11.23
C LEU A 127 -7.39 -1.82 -11.05
N ALA A 128 -6.98 -0.56 -11.11
CA ALA A 128 -7.90 0.57 -11.11
C ALA A 128 -8.64 0.69 -12.46
N PRO A 129 -9.90 1.19 -12.49
CA PRO A 129 -10.69 1.31 -13.72
C PRO A 129 -10.02 2.16 -14.81
N GLU A 130 -9.27 3.20 -14.44
CA GLU A 130 -8.54 4.06 -15.36
C GLU A 130 -7.37 3.34 -16.04
N ILE A 131 -6.72 2.38 -15.37
CA ILE A 131 -5.68 1.54 -15.95
C ILE A 131 -6.31 0.64 -17.03
N ILE A 132 -7.42 -0.04 -16.69
CA ILE A 132 -8.15 -0.93 -17.60
C ILE A 132 -8.65 -0.18 -18.83
N LYS A 133 -9.16 1.04 -18.64
CA LYS A 133 -9.61 1.93 -19.72
C LYS A 133 -8.46 2.58 -20.51
N SER A 134 -7.21 2.16 -20.28
CA SER A 134 -6.00 2.69 -20.94
C SER A 134 -5.89 4.22 -20.85
N LYS A 135 -6.36 4.81 -19.76
CA LYS A 135 -6.23 6.24 -19.50
C LYS A 135 -4.92 6.52 -18.78
N GLY A 136 -4.34 7.70 -19.01
CA GLY A 136 -3.20 8.15 -18.24
C GLY A 136 -3.57 8.28 -16.76
N TYR A 137 -2.82 7.59 -15.90
CA TYR A 137 -3.14 7.45 -14.48
C TYR A 137 -2.02 8.02 -13.59
N THR A 138 -2.36 8.26 -12.32
CA THR A 138 -1.51 8.90 -11.30
C THR A 138 -1.44 8.02 -10.04
N LYS A 139 -0.93 8.58 -8.93
CA LYS A 139 -0.88 7.97 -7.59
C LYS A 139 -2.23 7.44 -7.07
N ALA A 140 -3.36 7.87 -7.65
CA ALA A 140 -4.70 7.40 -7.28
C ALA A 140 -4.88 5.88 -7.41
N VAL A 141 -4.16 5.24 -8.34
CA VAL A 141 -4.28 3.79 -8.58
C VAL A 141 -3.77 2.95 -7.40
N ASP A 142 -2.77 3.45 -6.66
CA ASP A 142 -2.29 2.79 -5.45
C ASP A 142 -3.37 2.83 -4.35
N TRP A 143 -4.11 3.94 -4.23
CA TRP A 143 -5.21 4.07 -3.28
C TRP A 143 -6.42 3.19 -3.64
N TRP A 144 -6.67 2.97 -4.93
CA TRP A 144 -7.62 1.95 -5.37
C TRP A 144 -7.19 0.56 -4.90
N ALA A 145 -5.95 0.17 -5.19
CA ALA A 145 -5.41 -1.13 -4.79
C ALA A 145 -5.41 -1.31 -3.26
N PHE A 146 -5.13 -0.25 -2.50
CA PHE A 146 -5.29 -0.24 -1.04
C PHE A 146 -6.74 -0.54 -0.61
N GLY A 147 -7.72 0.02 -1.31
CA GLY A 147 -9.13 -0.30 -1.08
C GLY A 147 -9.46 -1.78 -1.30
N VAL A 148 -8.93 -2.35 -2.38
CA VAL A 148 -9.05 -3.79 -2.69
C VAL A 148 -8.38 -4.63 -1.59
N LEU A 149 -7.17 -4.26 -1.14
CA LEU A 149 -6.45 -4.97 -0.08
C LEU A 149 -7.23 -4.99 1.23
N VAL A 150 -7.75 -3.84 1.66
CA VAL A 150 -8.54 -3.74 2.91
C VAL A 150 -9.82 -4.55 2.82
N TYR A 151 -10.49 -4.56 1.66
CA TYR A 151 -11.63 -5.44 1.43
C TYR A 151 -11.21 -6.90 1.59
N GLU A 152 -10.16 -7.32 0.89
CA GLU A 152 -9.71 -8.71 0.89
C GLU A 152 -9.28 -9.19 2.27
N MET A 153 -8.57 -8.37 3.05
CA MET A 153 -8.22 -8.70 4.43
C MET A 153 -9.44 -9.01 5.30
N ILE A 154 -10.57 -8.35 5.05
CA ILE A 154 -11.75 -8.40 5.94
C ILE A 154 -12.80 -9.38 5.43
N ALA A 155 -12.95 -9.49 4.11
CA ALA A 155 -13.85 -10.43 3.46
C ALA A 155 -13.22 -11.82 3.29
N GLY A 156 -11.90 -11.91 3.19
CA GLY A 156 -11.17 -13.14 2.86
C GLY A 156 -11.04 -13.41 1.36
N HIS A 157 -11.59 -12.54 0.52
CA HIS A 157 -11.54 -12.62 -0.93
C HIS A 157 -11.58 -11.20 -1.54
N PRO A 158 -11.08 -10.99 -2.76
CA PRO A 158 -11.14 -9.68 -3.41
C PRO A 158 -12.58 -9.28 -3.75
N PRO A 159 -12.87 -7.97 -3.90
CA PRO A 159 -14.20 -7.42 -4.22
C PRO A 159 -14.64 -7.69 -5.66
N PHE A 160 -13.69 -7.93 -6.55
CA PHE A 160 -13.90 -8.25 -7.96
C PHE A 160 -13.17 -9.56 -8.24
N PHE A 161 -13.92 -10.65 -8.30
CA PHE A 161 -13.37 -11.98 -8.60
C PHE A 161 -14.16 -12.64 -9.73
N ALA A 162 -13.48 -13.31 -10.64
CA ALA A 162 -14.07 -14.10 -11.70
C ALA A 162 -13.04 -15.11 -12.21
N ASP A 163 -13.48 -16.09 -12.99
CA ASP A 163 -12.59 -17.14 -13.51
C ASP A 163 -11.64 -16.58 -14.58
N GLU A 164 -12.12 -15.63 -15.39
CA GLU A 164 -11.34 -15.03 -16.47
C GLU A 164 -11.04 -13.54 -16.20
N PRO A 165 -9.80 -13.06 -16.45
CA PRO A 165 -9.42 -11.67 -16.23
C PRO A 165 -10.33 -10.64 -16.91
N ILE A 166 -10.86 -10.97 -18.09
CA ILE A 166 -11.77 -10.07 -18.82
C ILE A 166 -13.06 -9.80 -18.03
N GLN A 167 -13.59 -10.80 -17.32
CA GLN A 167 -14.79 -10.67 -16.49
C GLN A 167 -14.50 -9.84 -15.24
N ILE A 168 -13.30 -9.98 -14.67
CA ILE A 168 -12.83 -9.12 -13.57
C ILE A 168 -12.81 -7.66 -14.04
N TYR A 169 -12.27 -7.39 -15.23
CA TYR A 169 -12.21 -6.04 -15.79
C TYR A 169 -13.60 -5.45 -16.02
N GLU A 170 -14.55 -6.23 -16.54
CA GLU A 170 -15.94 -5.82 -16.70
C GLU A 170 -16.58 -5.44 -15.35
N LYS A 171 -16.40 -6.26 -14.31
CA LYS A 171 -16.90 -5.98 -12.96
C LYS A 171 -16.31 -4.68 -12.38
N ILE A 172 -14.99 -4.50 -12.52
CA ILE A 172 -14.28 -3.29 -12.05
C ILE A 172 -14.82 -2.05 -12.76
N VAL A 173 -14.90 -2.08 -14.09
CA VAL A 173 -15.35 -0.94 -14.91
C VAL A 173 -16.80 -0.59 -14.65
N ALA A 174 -17.66 -1.59 -14.46
CA ALA A 174 -19.06 -1.42 -14.13
C ALA A 174 -19.29 -1.02 -12.66
N GLY A 175 -18.26 -1.09 -11.81
CA GLY A 175 -18.37 -0.86 -10.37
C GLY A 175 -19.25 -1.89 -9.64
N HIS A 176 -19.53 -3.04 -10.28
CA HIS A 176 -20.35 -4.11 -9.74
C HIS A 176 -19.50 -4.96 -8.81
N ARG A 177 -19.78 -4.87 -7.52
CA ARG A 177 -19.04 -5.55 -6.45
C ARG A 177 -19.74 -6.83 -6.07
N ASP A 178 -18.97 -7.89 -5.81
CA ASP A 178 -19.55 -9.12 -5.28
C ASP A 178 -20.17 -8.85 -3.89
N ARG A 179 -21.30 -9.53 -3.61
CA ARG A 179 -22.16 -9.20 -2.46
C ARG A 179 -21.41 -9.37 -1.14
N TRP A 180 -21.20 -8.26 -0.45
CA TRP A 180 -20.76 -8.22 0.95
C TRP A 180 -21.86 -8.79 1.86
N ASN A 181 -21.55 -9.76 2.70
CA ASN A 181 -22.46 -10.22 3.75
C ASN A 181 -22.83 -9.02 4.65
N GLN A 182 -24.13 -8.73 4.79
CA GLN A 182 -24.68 -7.44 5.25
C GLN A 182 -24.26 -6.97 6.66
N GLU A 183 -23.57 -7.80 7.44
CA GLU A 183 -23.34 -7.60 8.87
C GLU A 183 -22.29 -6.55 9.25
N ARG A 184 -21.49 -5.99 8.31
CA ARG A 184 -20.42 -5.03 8.65
C ARG A 184 -20.53 -3.70 7.92
N ARG A 185 -21.46 -2.85 8.39
CA ARG A 185 -21.79 -1.53 7.79
C ARG A 185 -20.64 -0.51 7.78
N ARG A 186 -19.78 -0.49 8.81
CA ARG A 186 -18.73 0.54 8.99
C ARG A 186 -17.60 0.43 7.98
N MET A 187 -17.05 -0.76 7.79
CA MET A 187 -15.94 -0.96 6.86
C MET A 187 -16.38 -0.91 5.38
N LYS A 188 -17.65 -1.24 5.12
CA LYS A 188 -18.27 -1.06 3.81
C LYS A 188 -18.21 0.41 3.37
N PHE A 189 -18.37 1.38 4.27
CA PHE A 189 -18.20 2.80 3.95
C PHE A 189 -16.75 3.11 3.55
N PHE A 190 -15.77 2.65 4.33
CA PHE A 190 -14.35 2.87 4.06
C PHE A 190 -13.91 2.28 2.70
N VAL A 191 -14.32 1.04 2.38
CA VAL A 191 -14.03 0.42 1.08
C VAL A 191 -14.81 1.06 -0.07
N ASN A 192 -16.08 1.44 0.15
CA ASN A 192 -16.84 2.20 -0.84
C ASN A 192 -16.21 3.54 -1.14
N TRP A 193 -15.58 4.15 -0.14
CA TRP A 193 -14.91 5.41 -0.25
C TRP A 193 -13.54 5.27 -0.93
N SER A 194 -12.68 4.30 -0.56
CA SER A 194 -11.37 4.07 -1.18
C SER A 194 -11.45 3.76 -2.67
N LEU A 195 -12.45 2.97 -3.09
CA LEU A 195 -12.74 2.64 -4.49
C LEU A 195 -13.41 3.81 -5.26
N ARG A 196 -13.41 5.03 -4.72
CA ARG A 196 -13.89 6.26 -5.38
C ARG A 196 -12.86 7.40 -5.34
N ILE A 197 -11.67 7.17 -4.79
CA ILE A 197 -10.68 8.22 -4.56
C ILE A 197 -9.95 8.60 -5.84
N THR A 198 -9.76 9.90 -6.02
CA THR A 198 -8.92 10.50 -7.07
C THR A 198 -7.76 11.34 -6.52
N ASP A 199 -7.75 11.69 -5.21
CA ASP A 199 -6.69 12.49 -4.56
C ASP A 199 -6.64 12.35 -3.01
N LEU A 200 -5.43 12.48 -2.44
CA LEU A 200 -5.04 12.42 -1.01
C LEU A 200 -5.76 13.43 -0.13
N LYS A 201 -6.09 14.63 -0.62
CA LYS A 201 -6.85 15.63 0.17
C LYS A 201 -8.21 15.11 0.62
N THR A 202 -8.78 14.16 -0.11
CA THR A 202 -10.04 13.51 0.24
C THR A 202 -9.87 12.52 1.39
N ILE A 203 -8.65 11.95 1.55
CA ILE A 203 -8.26 10.96 2.57
C ILE A 203 -8.29 11.58 3.96
N CYS A 204 -7.56 12.65 4.17
CA CYS A 204 -7.48 13.32 5.47
C CYS A 204 -8.85 13.92 5.90
N VAL A 205 -9.57 14.58 4.98
CA VAL A 205 -10.79 15.35 5.34
C VAL A 205 -11.98 14.46 5.75
N LYS A 206 -12.13 13.25 5.20
CA LYS A 206 -13.28 12.38 5.51
C LYS A 206 -13.03 11.37 6.63
N LEU A 207 -11.76 11.06 6.92
CA LEU A 207 -11.44 10.35 8.15
C LEU A 207 -11.70 11.26 9.36
N VAL A 208 -11.40 12.55 9.27
CA VAL A 208 -11.50 13.53 10.37
C VAL A 208 -12.93 13.99 10.71
N ASN A 209 -13.98 13.61 9.96
CA ASN A 209 -15.34 14.15 10.25
C ASN A 209 -15.98 13.45 11.48
N PRO A 210 -16.20 14.13 12.63
CA PRO A 210 -16.27 13.48 13.95
C PRO A 210 -17.67 13.06 14.41
N ILE A 211 -18.72 13.11 13.58
CA ILE A 211 -20.07 13.18 14.15
C ILE A 211 -20.68 11.81 14.51
N GLU A 212 -20.20 10.65 14.02
CA GLU A 212 -20.87 9.36 14.35
C GLU A 212 -20.05 8.05 14.48
N THR A 213 -18.70 8.03 14.45
CA THR A 213 -18.01 6.72 14.37
C THR A 213 -16.68 6.60 15.12
N ASP A 214 -16.62 5.72 16.13
CA ASP A 214 -15.45 5.30 16.91
C ASP A 214 -14.39 4.49 16.13
N ALA A 215 -14.13 4.80 14.85
CA ALA A 215 -13.09 4.14 14.08
C ALA A 215 -12.53 5.08 13.02
N VAL A 216 -11.70 6.03 13.47
CA VAL A 216 -11.07 7.03 12.60
C VAL A 216 -9.56 6.83 12.64
N ILE A 217 -8.97 6.52 11.47
CA ILE A 217 -7.53 6.75 11.23
C ILE A 217 -7.36 8.26 11.13
N PHE A 218 -7.05 8.94 12.23
CA PHE A 218 -6.80 10.39 12.24
C PHE A 218 -5.43 10.69 11.62
N ILE A 219 -5.38 10.82 10.29
CA ILE A 219 -4.20 11.40 9.61
C ILE A 219 -4.29 12.92 9.79
N ASP A 220 -3.99 13.41 10.98
CA ASP A 220 -3.76 14.83 11.19
C ASP A 220 -2.31 15.15 10.79
N ARG A 221 -2.13 16.16 9.94
CA ARG A 221 -0.82 16.60 9.49
C ARG A 221 -0.45 17.84 10.30
N LEU A 222 0.26 17.64 11.41
CA LEU A 222 0.89 18.78 12.09
C LEU A 222 2.10 19.18 11.27
N ILE A 223 2.04 20.36 10.65
CA ILE A 223 3.16 20.95 9.92
C ILE A 223 3.82 21.95 10.86
N ASP A 224 5.06 21.67 11.29
CA ASP A 224 5.97 22.73 11.73
C ASP A 224 6.99 23.01 10.62
N ASP A 225 7.77 24.08 10.74
CA ASP A 225 8.76 24.51 9.75
C ASP A 225 9.79 23.42 9.35
N SER A 226 9.94 22.37 10.16
CA SER A 226 10.94 21.29 10.05
C SER A 226 10.37 19.90 9.73
N ALA A 227 9.11 19.60 10.06
CA ALA A 227 8.53 18.27 9.90
C ALA A 227 7.00 18.25 9.72
N SER A 228 6.50 17.23 9.02
CA SER A 228 5.10 16.83 9.00
C SER A 228 4.92 15.59 9.88
N TYR A 229 3.95 15.62 10.79
CA TYR A 229 3.62 14.46 11.62
C TYR A 229 2.36 13.79 11.10
N ILE A 230 2.33 12.46 11.02
CA ILE A 230 1.11 11.68 10.82
C ILE A 230 0.81 10.90 12.06
N PHE A 231 -0.38 11.12 12.59
CA PHE A 231 -0.92 10.31 13.65
C PHE A 231 -1.75 9.16 13.06
N VAL A 232 -1.73 8.01 13.71
CA VAL A 232 -2.72 6.95 13.47
C VAL A 232 -3.35 6.62 14.80
N LEU A 233 -4.64 6.91 14.91
CA LEU A 233 -5.43 6.60 16.09
C LEU A 233 -6.35 5.41 15.80
N SER A 234 -6.62 4.60 16.82
CA SER A 234 -7.65 3.57 16.80
C SER A 234 -8.46 3.66 18.09
N ASN A 235 -9.79 3.82 18.00
CA ASN A 235 -10.68 3.91 19.16
C ASN A 235 -10.24 4.93 20.23
N SER A 236 -9.71 6.08 19.82
CA SER A 236 -9.15 7.12 20.71
C SER A 236 -7.83 6.75 21.41
N GLU A 237 -7.25 5.59 21.11
CA GLU A 237 -5.90 5.22 21.52
C GLU A 237 -4.89 5.57 20.42
N PHE A 238 -3.74 6.11 20.83
CA PHE A 238 -2.63 6.41 19.95
C PHE A 238 -1.96 5.11 19.50
N MET A 239 -1.92 4.83 18.20
CA MET A 239 -1.20 3.65 17.70
C MET A 239 0.25 3.96 17.39
N PHE A 240 0.53 5.07 16.70
CA PHE A 240 1.89 5.56 16.42
C PHE A 240 1.85 6.95 15.77
N ALA A 241 2.99 7.66 15.81
CA ALA A 241 3.21 8.89 15.03
C ALA A 241 4.42 8.72 14.10
N ILE A 242 4.32 9.25 12.89
CA ILE A 242 5.42 9.27 11.93
C ILE A 242 5.83 10.70 11.66
N ARG A 243 7.12 11.00 11.82
CA ARG A 243 7.72 12.28 11.46
C ARG A 243 8.27 12.20 10.04
N THR A 244 7.64 12.87 9.09
CA THR A 244 8.15 13.03 7.72
C THR A 244 8.85 14.39 7.55
N PRO A 245 10.05 14.46 6.95
CA PRO A 245 10.73 15.73 6.69
C PRO A 245 10.03 16.53 5.57
N VAL A 246 9.98 17.86 5.70
CA VAL A 246 9.23 18.75 4.78
C VAL A 246 9.90 18.91 3.40
N LYS A 247 11.21 18.61 3.26
CA LYS A 247 12.01 18.71 2.02
C LYS A 247 13.20 17.73 2.02
N PRO A 248 13.77 17.37 0.85
CA PRO A 248 14.71 16.25 0.74
C PRO A 248 16.09 16.59 1.31
N LEU A 249 16.61 15.70 2.16
CA LEU A 249 18.01 15.71 2.58
C LEU A 249 18.81 14.76 1.68
N THR A 250 19.41 15.32 0.63
CA THR A 250 20.55 14.74 -0.12
C THR A 250 20.30 13.42 -0.89
N SER A 251 21.35 12.89 -1.52
CA SER A 251 21.32 11.76 -2.47
C SER A 251 20.98 10.38 -1.86
N ALA A 252 20.85 10.31 -0.54
CA ALA A 252 20.19 9.20 0.16
C ALA A 252 18.77 9.67 0.46
N GLY A 253 17.74 8.88 0.14
CA GLY A 253 16.34 9.27 0.35
C GLY A 253 16.05 9.76 1.78
N PRO A 254 14.91 10.45 2.01
CA PRO A 254 14.56 10.96 3.33
C PRO A 254 14.53 9.80 4.34
N LYS A 255 15.29 9.93 5.43
CA LYS A 255 15.15 9.05 6.60
C LYS A 255 13.89 9.46 7.34
N VAL A 256 12.96 8.51 7.49
CA VAL A 256 11.76 8.68 8.30
C VAL A 256 11.90 7.84 9.55
N ASP A 257 11.94 8.49 10.70
CA ASP A 257 11.88 7.83 12.00
C ASP A 257 10.42 7.53 12.32
N VAL A 258 10.14 6.25 12.54
CA VAL A 258 8.82 5.75 12.94
C VAL A 258 8.89 5.43 14.42
N ASP A 259 8.45 6.36 15.26
CA ASP A 259 8.35 6.15 16.69
C ASP A 259 7.07 5.38 17.01
N VAL A 260 7.21 4.08 17.19
CA VAL A 260 6.13 3.20 17.64
C VAL A 260 5.99 3.35 19.15
N TYR A 261 5.06 4.20 19.61
CA TYR A 261 4.63 4.16 21.01
C TYR A 261 3.65 2.99 21.18
N ARG A 262 4.12 1.89 21.77
CA ARG A 262 3.21 0.90 22.38
C ARG A 262 2.85 1.40 23.78
N ASP A 263 1.57 1.64 24.03
CA ASP A 263 1.12 1.76 25.41
C ASP A 263 1.35 0.42 26.12
N SER A 264 1.99 0.47 27.28
CA SER A 264 2.55 -0.68 28.00
C SER A 264 1.49 -1.48 28.79
N LYS A 265 0.21 -1.36 28.42
CA LYS A 265 -0.93 -1.89 29.18
C LYS A 265 -1.90 -2.67 28.30
N SER A 266 -1.50 -3.82 27.78
CA SER A 266 -2.44 -4.93 27.47
C SER A 266 -1.68 -6.22 27.13
N LEU A 267 -1.44 -7.01 28.17
CA LEU A 267 -1.30 -8.48 28.10
C LEU A 267 -2.51 -9.08 28.83
#